data_AF-A0A958X3Q2-F1
#
_entry.id   AF-A0A958X3Q2-F1
#
_cell.length_a   1.000
_cell.length_b   1.000
_cell.length_c   1.000
_cell.angle_alpha   90.00
_cell.angle_beta   90.00
_cell.angle_gamma   90.00
#
_symmetry.space_group_name_H-M   'P 1'
#
loop_
_entity.id
_entity.type
_entity.pdbx_description
1 polymer ?
#
loop_
_entity_poly.entity_id
_entity_poly.type
_entity_poly.pdbx_seq_one_letter_code
_entity_poly.pdbx_strand_id
1 'polypeptide(L)'
;MKKMHRYPGVRPFEPEDKALFFGRDLDISDLCEMVRAERLVVLFGKSGYGKSSLLNAGVVPKLRSYMKTFEVRFNEWDAKQTSLLKILVDKTPLPLKIRSEVKFLGKLEQNLWTHFKQLENGEKNSYLLVFDQFEEFFSYPVEAQRVFCYELA
;
A
#
# COMPACT_ATOMS: atom_id res chain seq x y z
N MET A 1 -8.35 8.00 26.71
CA MET A 1 -6.95 7.56 26.58
C MET A 1 -6.95 6.12 26.07
N LYS A 2 -6.26 5.83 24.95
CA LYS A 2 -6.20 4.50 24.33
C LYS A 2 -5.33 3.60 25.23
N LYS A 3 -5.85 2.47 25.73
CA LYS A 3 -5.08 1.52 26.56
C LYS A 3 -3.93 0.96 25.71
N MET A 4 -2.69 1.20 26.15
CA MET A 4 -1.49 0.68 25.50
C MET A 4 -1.22 -0.73 26.04
N HIS A 5 -1.51 -1.75 25.24
CA HIS A 5 -1.23 -3.15 25.57
C HIS A 5 0.21 -3.51 25.16
N ARG A 6 0.87 -4.39 25.93
CA ARG A 6 2.28 -4.78 25.70
C ARG A 6 2.51 -5.47 24.34
N TYR A 7 1.47 -6.08 23.78
CA TYR A 7 1.43 -6.65 22.43
C TYR A 7 0.07 -6.37 21.79
N PRO A 8 0.00 -6.19 20.46
CA PRO A 8 -1.25 -5.89 19.75
C PRO A 8 -2.21 -7.09 19.64
N GLY A 9 -1.79 -8.30 20.02
CA GLY A 9 -2.57 -9.53 19.82
C GLY A 9 -2.33 -10.13 18.43
N VAL A 10 -3.39 -10.62 17.78
CA VAL A 10 -3.32 -11.22 16.43
C VAL A 10 -3.33 -10.21 15.29
N ARG A 11 -3.65 -8.94 15.57
CA ARG A 11 -3.60 -7.89 14.54
C ARG A 11 -2.13 -7.58 14.19
N PRO A 12 -1.83 -7.20 12.95
CA PRO A 12 -0.52 -6.68 12.61
C PRO A 12 -0.12 -5.46 13.45
N PHE A 13 1.18 -5.29 13.68
CA PHE A 13 1.73 -4.05 14.23
C PHE A 13 1.53 -2.93 13.23
N GLU A 14 1.04 -1.80 13.72
CA GLU A 14 0.85 -0.57 12.94
C GLU A 14 2.08 0.34 13.08
N PRO A 15 2.23 1.40 12.25
CA PRO A 15 3.34 2.35 12.38
C PRO A 15 3.53 2.91 13.80
N GLU A 16 2.44 3.09 14.54
CA GLU A 16 2.46 3.61 15.92
C GLU A 16 2.98 2.58 16.93
N ASP A 17 2.92 1.29 16.59
CA ASP A 17 3.42 0.19 17.44
C ASP A 17 4.92 -0.08 17.21
N LYS A 18 5.64 0.76 16.45
CA LYS A 18 7.07 0.59 16.15
C LYS A 18 7.93 0.35 17.39
N ALA A 19 7.62 1.02 18.50
CA ALA A 19 8.34 0.87 19.77
C ALA A 19 8.14 -0.51 20.45
N LEU A 20 7.25 -1.35 19.91
CA LEU A 20 6.97 -2.71 20.36
C LEU A 20 7.42 -3.78 19.34
N PHE A 21 7.93 -3.37 18.17
CA PHE A 21 8.37 -4.25 17.09
C PHE A 21 9.90 -4.37 17.10
N PHE A 22 10.43 -5.54 17.45
CA PHE A 22 11.87 -5.78 17.64
C PHE A 22 12.33 -7.05 16.92
N GLY A 23 13.65 -7.17 16.71
CA GLY A 23 14.28 -8.39 16.19
C GLY A 23 14.18 -8.58 14.68
N ARG A 24 13.76 -7.54 13.95
CA ARG A 24 13.56 -7.54 12.48
C ARG A 24 14.36 -6.45 11.78
N ASP A 25 15.36 -5.87 12.45
CA ASP A 25 16.11 -4.72 11.93
C ASP A 25 16.85 -5.04 10.63
N LEU A 26 17.44 -6.24 10.53
CA LEU A 26 18.08 -6.73 9.30
C LEU A 26 17.06 -6.91 8.18
N ASP A 27 15.97 -7.64 8.43
CA ASP A 27 14.90 -7.84 7.44
C ASP A 27 14.31 -6.52 6.92
N ILE A 28 14.13 -5.52 7.80
CA ILE A 28 13.69 -4.18 7.42
C ILE A 28 14.74 -3.51 6.54
N SER A 29 16.02 -3.59 6.91
CA SER A 29 17.10 -2.95 6.15
C SER A 29 17.22 -3.53 4.75
N ASP A 30 17.31 -4.85 4.65
CA ASP A 30 17.47 -5.56 3.39
C ASP A 30 16.28 -5.29 2.45
N LEU A 31 15.05 -5.34 2.99
CA LEU A 31 13.85 -5.06 2.20
C LEU A 31 13.78 -3.58 1.77
N CYS A 32 14.20 -2.63 2.62
CA CYS A 32 14.28 -1.23 2.21
C CYS A 32 15.31 -1.00 1.09
N GLU A 33 16.44 -1.70 1.13
CA GLU A 33 17.45 -1.64 0.07
C GLU A 33 16.93 -2.23 -1.24
N MET A 34 16.29 -3.40 -1.18
CA MET A 34 15.64 -4.01 -2.35
C MET A 34 14.59 -3.08 -2.97
N VAL A 35 13.71 -2.47 -2.17
CA VAL A 35 12.67 -1.56 -2.67
C VAL A 35 13.26 -0.30 -3.32
N ARG A 36 14.45 0.14 -2.90
CA ARG A 36 15.13 1.28 -3.52
C ARG A 36 15.90 0.92 -4.78
N ALA A 37 16.34 -0.33 -4.91
CA ALA A 37 17.10 -0.81 -6.05
C ALA A 37 16.19 -1.32 -7.19
N GLU A 38 15.06 -1.93 -6.83
CA GLU A 38 14.20 -2.66 -7.76
C GLU A 38 12.85 -1.98 -7.97
N ARG A 39 12.30 -2.09 -9.19
CA ARG A 39 10.96 -1.57 -9.52
C ARG A 39 9.81 -2.41 -8.97
N LEU A 40 10.08 -3.68 -8.66
CA LEU A 40 9.10 -4.64 -8.15
C LEU A 40 9.78 -5.54 -7.14
N VAL A 41 9.21 -5.64 -5.95
CA VAL A 41 9.67 -6.54 -4.88
C VAL A 41 8.49 -7.37 -4.40
N VAL A 42 8.68 -8.68 -4.31
CA VAL A 42 7.67 -9.62 -3.79
C VAL A 42 8.16 -10.15 -2.44
N LEU A 43 7.45 -9.79 -1.37
CA LEU A 43 7.67 -10.34 -0.03
C LEU A 43 6.72 -11.52 0.18
N PHE A 44 7.26 -12.73 0.33
CA PHE A 44 6.49 -13.94 0.58
C PHE A 44 6.99 -14.70 1.82
N GLY A 45 6.15 -15.60 2.33
CA GLY A 45 6.43 -16.39 3.53
C GLY A 45 5.15 -16.94 4.14
N LYS A 46 5.25 -17.91 5.06
CA LYS A 46 4.07 -18.54 5.66
C LYS A 46 3.16 -17.51 6.35
N SER A 47 1.87 -17.83 6.44
CA SER A 47 0.92 -17.02 7.21
C SER A 47 1.36 -16.94 8.67
N GLY A 48 1.14 -15.79 9.32
CA GLY A 48 1.53 -15.55 10.70
C GLY A 48 3.02 -15.22 10.93
N TYR A 49 3.88 -15.20 9.90
CA TYR A 49 5.31 -14.85 10.06
C TYR A 49 5.56 -13.34 10.27
N GLY A 50 4.49 -12.54 10.33
CA GLY A 50 4.57 -11.10 10.59
C GLY A 50 4.89 -10.24 9.37
N LYS A 51 4.67 -10.71 8.14
CA LYS A 51 4.93 -9.95 6.89
C LYS A 51 4.25 -8.56 6.88
N SER A 52 2.94 -8.53 7.16
CA SER A 52 2.19 -7.27 7.24
C SER A 52 2.71 -6.36 8.36
N SER A 53 3.17 -6.93 9.49
CA SER A 53 3.81 -6.15 10.56
C SER A 53 5.18 -5.60 10.16
N LEU A 54 5.98 -6.39 9.44
CA LEU A 54 7.27 -5.97 8.89
C LEU A 54 7.09 -4.79 7.93
N LEU A 55 6.09 -4.87 7.04
CA LEU A 55 5.73 -3.79 6.14
C LEU A 55 5.26 -2.55 6.89
N ASN A 56 4.23 -2.68 7.74
CA ASN A 56 3.53 -1.53 8.34
C ASN A 56 4.32 -0.86 9.47
N ALA A 57 4.97 -1.62 10.35
CA ALA A 57 5.70 -1.07 11.49
C ALA A 57 7.19 -0.78 11.19
N GLY A 58 7.75 -1.42 10.17
CA GLY A 58 9.18 -1.35 9.84
C GLY A 58 9.48 -0.62 8.53
N VAL A 59 9.17 -1.28 7.41
CA VAL A 59 9.62 -0.88 6.07
C VAL A 59 8.96 0.41 5.60
N VAL A 60 7.64 0.48 5.64
CA VAL A 60 6.89 1.64 5.15
C VAL A 60 7.27 2.91 5.93
N PRO A 61 7.28 2.92 7.28
CA PRO A 61 7.72 4.10 8.03
C PRO A 61 9.13 4.57 7.68
N LYS A 62 10.06 3.63 7.39
CA LYS A 62 11.45 3.96 7.02
C LYS A 62 11.55 4.51 5.59
N LEU A 63 10.70 4.06 4.66
CA LEU A 63 10.72 4.51 3.28
C LEU A 63 9.99 5.85 3.07
N ARG A 64 9.04 6.22 3.94
CA ARG A 64 8.32 7.50 3.86
C ARG A 64 9.23 8.75 3.89
N SER A 65 10.46 8.66 4.41
CA SER A 65 11.43 9.76 4.36
C SER A 65 12.10 9.94 2.99
N TYR A 66 11.97 8.97 2.09
CA TYR A 66 12.63 8.96 0.78
C TYR A 66 11.63 8.98 -0.38
N MET A 67 10.39 8.53 -0.17
CA MET A 67 9.38 8.34 -1.20
C MET A 67 7.97 8.46 -0.63
N LYS A 68 7.00 8.78 -1.50
CA LYS A 68 5.58 8.80 -1.15
C LYS A 68 5.03 7.39 -1.25
N THR A 69 4.51 6.86 -0.15
CA THR A 69 4.02 5.47 -0.04
C THR A 69 2.50 5.41 -0.15
N PHE A 70 1.98 4.44 -0.89
CA PHE A 70 0.57 4.15 -1.06
C PHE A 70 0.31 2.70 -0.67
N GLU A 71 -0.48 2.47 0.37
CA GLU A 71 -0.69 1.14 0.92
C GLU A 71 -2.11 0.67 0.62
N VAL A 72 -2.21 -0.45 -0.07
CA VAL A 72 -3.45 -1.17 -0.30
C VAL A 72 -3.34 -2.52 0.39
N ARG A 73 -4.30 -2.78 1.27
CA ARG A 73 -4.47 -4.10 1.88
C ARG A 73 -5.70 -4.76 1.28
N PHE A 74 -5.51 -5.92 0.68
CA PHE A 74 -6.59 -6.73 0.16
C PHE A 74 -7.22 -7.51 1.31
N ASN A 75 -8.53 -7.73 1.21
CA ASN A 75 -9.30 -8.50 2.18
C ASN A 75 -10.17 -9.47 1.38
N GLU A 76 -10.98 -10.27 2.06
CA GLU A 76 -12.01 -11.07 1.38
C GLU A 76 -12.87 -10.18 0.46
N TRP A 77 -13.23 -10.72 -0.71
CA TRP A 77 -14.02 -10.00 -1.69
C TRP A 77 -15.36 -9.55 -1.09
N ASP A 78 -15.56 -8.24 -1.04
CA ASP A 78 -16.85 -7.61 -0.75
C ASP A 78 -17.33 -6.95 -2.04
N ALA A 79 -18.53 -7.30 -2.50
CA ALA A 79 -19.15 -6.70 -3.69
C ALA A 79 -19.28 -5.16 -3.62
N LYS A 80 -19.09 -4.56 -2.45
CA LYS A 80 -19.01 -3.10 -2.26
C LYS A 80 -17.65 -2.52 -2.66
N GLN A 81 -16.57 -3.30 -2.63
CA GLN A 81 -15.21 -2.89 -2.98
C GLN A 81 -15.00 -3.03 -4.49
N THR A 82 -15.26 -1.96 -5.23
CA THR A 82 -15.30 -2.00 -6.70
C THR A 82 -14.09 -1.39 -7.40
N SER A 83 -13.17 -0.72 -6.68
CA SER A 83 -12.06 0.01 -7.30
C SER A 83 -10.91 0.27 -6.32
N LEU A 84 -9.67 -0.01 -6.76
CA LEU A 84 -8.48 0.36 -5.99
C LEU A 84 -8.33 1.86 -5.86
N LEU A 85 -8.68 2.58 -6.92
CA LEU A 85 -8.60 4.04 -6.96
C LEU A 85 -9.42 4.65 -5.83
N LYS A 86 -10.61 4.09 -5.53
CA LYS A 86 -11.43 4.53 -4.40
C LYS A 86 -10.73 4.29 -3.06
N ILE A 87 -10.15 3.10 -2.86
CA ILE A 87 -9.45 2.74 -1.61
C ILE A 87 -8.22 3.65 -1.40
N LEU A 88 -7.44 3.86 -2.45
CA LEU A 88 -6.27 4.74 -2.43
C LEU A 88 -6.67 6.19 -2.15
N VAL A 89 -7.76 6.67 -2.73
CA VAL A 89 -8.17 8.06 -2.61
C VAL A 89 -8.79 8.38 -1.26
N ASP A 90 -9.56 7.44 -0.69
CA ASP A 90 -10.15 7.62 0.63
C ASP A 90 -9.10 7.66 1.74
N LYS A 91 -7.99 6.91 1.58
CA LYS A 91 -6.90 6.82 2.57
C LYS A 91 -5.82 7.90 2.43
N THR A 92 -5.81 8.67 1.34
CA THR A 92 -4.76 9.65 1.07
C THR A 92 -5.28 11.09 1.30
N PRO A 93 -4.52 11.98 1.97
CA PRO A 93 -4.78 13.41 1.94
C PRO A 93 -4.33 13.97 0.58
N LEU A 94 -5.05 13.59 -0.47
CA LEU A 94 -4.90 14.17 -1.78
C LEU A 94 -5.41 15.62 -1.73
N PRO A 95 -4.72 16.59 -2.34
CA PRO A 95 -5.22 17.95 -2.52
C PRO A 95 -6.70 17.94 -2.96
N LEU A 96 -7.53 18.85 -2.42
CA LEU A 96 -8.99 18.85 -2.67
C LEU A 96 -9.37 18.84 -4.16
N LYS A 97 -8.54 19.42 -5.03
CA LYS A 97 -8.66 19.36 -6.50
C LYS A 97 -8.66 17.93 -7.05
N ILE A 98 -7.84 17.06 -6.45
CA ILE A 98 -7.70 15.65 -6.84
C ILE A 98 -8.87 14.82 -6.32
N ARG A 99 -9.43 15.12 -5.13
CA ARG A 99 -10.65 14.44 -4.67
C ARG A 99 -11.84 14.67 -5.62
N SER A 100 -11.94 15.87 -6.23
CA SER A 100 -12.91 16.13 -7.30
C SER A 100 -12.56 15.42 -8.61
N GLU A 101 -11.28 15.25 -8.94
CA GLU A 101 -10.83 14.52 -10.13
C GLU A 101 -10.94 12.99 -9.98
N VAL A 102 -10.89 12.44 -8.77
CA VAL A 102 -11.11 10.99 -8.54
C VAL A 102 -12.58 10.61 -8.72
N LYS A 103 -13.51 11.50 -8.33
CA LYS A 103 -14.91 11.35 -8.76
C LYS A 103 -15.04 11.40 -10.29
N PHE A 104 -14.07 12.00 -10.97
CA PHE A 104 -13.96 12.09 -12.42
C PHE A 104 -13.11 10.97 -13.06
N LEU A 105 -12.34 10.18 -12.27
CA LEU A 105 -11.63 8.97 -12.75
C LEU A 105 -12.59 7.85 -13.14
N GLY A 106 -13.83 7.88 -12.64
CA GLY A 106 -14.91 7.07 -13.22
C GLY A 106 -15.30 7.46 -14.66
N LYS A 107 -14.78 8.58 -15.17
CA LYS A 107 -14.97 9.10 -16.54
C LYS A 107 -13.67 9.27 -17.34
N LEU A 108 -12.50 9.15 -16.73
CA LEU A 108 -11.22 9.29 -17.42
C LEU A 108 -10.66 7.91 -17.74
N GLU A 109 -10.29 7.73 -19.01
CA GLU A 109 -9.46 6.64 -19.52
C GLU A 109 -7.99 6.74 -19.01
N GLN A 110 -7.77 7.19 -17.76
CA GLN A 110 -6.43 7.41 -17.18
C GLN A 110 -6.23 6.52 -15.95
N ASN A 111 -5.31 5.58 -16.08
CA ASN A 111 -4.82 4.65 -15.05
C ASN A 111 -3.89 5.33 -14.01
N LEU A 112 -3.58 4.61 -12.92
CA LEU A 112 -2.65 5.06 -11.87
C LEU A 112 -1.27 5.44 -12.42
N TRP A 113 -0.79 4.71 -13.43
CA TRP A 113 0.51 4.95 -14.05
C TRP A 113 0.61 6.34 -14.69
N THR A 114 -0.38 6.72 -15.51
CA THR A 114 -0.44 8.04 -16.16
C THR A 114 -0.54 9.16 -15.12
N HIS A 115 -1.23 8.93 -14.01
CA HIS A 115 -1.28 9.87 -12.90
C HIS A 115 0.08 10.06 -12.23
N PHE A 116 0.77 8.97 -11.85
CA PHE A 116 2.11 9.06 -11.26
C PHE A 116 3.11 9.72 -12.21
N LYS A 117 3.02 9.45 -13.51
CA LYS A 117 3.85 10.09 -14.54
C LYS A 117 3.64 11.61 -14.62
N GLN A 118 2.41 12.09 -14.48
CA GLN A 118 2.14 13.53 -14.48
C GLN A 118 2.70 14.22 -13.24
N LEU A 119 2.73 13.54 -12.09
CA LEU A 119 3.29 14.09 -10.86
C LEU A 119 4.83 14.12 -10.83
N GLU A 120 5.51 13.37 -11.71
CA GLU A 120 6.98 13.40 -11.87
C GLU A 120 7.49 14.66 -12.60
N ASN A 121 6.62 15.50 -13.19
CA ASN A 121 6.99 16.62 -14.07
C ASN A 121 7.55 17.90 -13.38
N GLY A 122 8.39 17.76 -12.34
CA GLY A 122 9.12 18.92 -11.79
C GLY A 122 9.82 18.69 -10.46
N GLU A 123 9.46 17.65 -9.72
CA GLU A 123 10.11 17.24 -8.47
C GLU A 123 10.62 15.80 -8.63
N LYS A 124 11.79 15.48 -8.06
CA LYS A 124 12.26 14.09 -7.89
C LYS A 124 11.39 13.37 -6.85
N ASN A 125 10.12 13.13 -7.18
CA ASN A 125 9.21 12.36 -6.35
C ASN A 125 9.32 10.89 -6.75
N SER A 126 9.84 10.05 -5.85
CA SER A 126 9.73 8.60 -5.97
C SER A 126 8.45 8.13 -5.28
N TYR A 127 7.77 7.17 -5.91
CA TYR A 127 6.51 6.61 -5.43
C TYR A 127 6.68 5.13 -5.13
N LEU A 128 6.05 4.67 -4.05
CA LEU A 128 5.99 3.26 -3.69
C LEU A 128 4.55 2.83 -3.50
N LEU A 129 4.12 1.84 -4.27
CA LEU A 129 2.84 1.17 -4.10
C LEU A 129 3.06 -0.15 -3.36
N VAL A 130 2.40 -0.31 -2.22
CA VAL A 130 2.50 -1.48 -1.34
C VAL A 130 1.18 -2.23 -1.41
N PHE A 131 1.26 -3.50 -1.81
CA PHE A 131 0.14 -4.43 -1.82
C PHE A 131 0.33 -5.45 -0.69
N ASP A 132 -0.45 -5.32 0.39
CA ASP A 132 -0.48 -6.27 1.50
C ASP A 132 -1.65 -7.24 1.33
N GLN A 133 -1.45 -8.50 1.73
CA GLN A 133 -2.37 -9.62 1.49
C GLN A 133 -2.79 -9.80 0.02
N PHE A 134 -1.89 -9.54 -0.94
CA PHE A 134 -2.21 -9.63 -2.37
C PHE A 134 -2.73 -11.01 -2.80
N GLU A 135 -2.44 -12.07 -2.05
CA GLU A 135 -3.02 -13.40 -2.28
C GLU A 135 -4.56 -13.41 -2.31
N GLU A 136 -5.22 -12.52 -1.55
CA GLU A 136 -6.68 -12.40 -1.53
C GLU A 136 -7.24 -11.94 -2.88
N PHE A 137 -6.46 -11.18 -3.66
CA PHE A 137 -6.86 -10.73 -4.99
C PHE A 137 -7.25 -11.88 -5.93
N PHE A 138 -6.60 -13.04 -5.80
CA PHE A 138 -6.89 -14.20 -6.64
C PHE A 138 -8.23 -14.86 -6.30
N SER A 139 -8.84 -14.54 -5.15
CA SER A 139 -10.18 -14.99 -4.79
C SER A 139 -11.29 -14.13 -5.41
N TYR A 140 -10.95 -12.96 -5.98
CA TYR A 140 -11.94 -12.01 -6.49
C TYR A 140 -12.54 -12.50 -7.83
N PRO A 141 -13.75 -12.05 -8.21
CA PRO A 141 -14.29 -12.30 -9.54
C PRO A 141 -13.34 -11.85 -10.66
N VAL A 142 -13.29 -12.61 -11.75
CA VAL A 142 -12.38 -12.35 -12.88
C VAL A 142 -12.57 -10.95 -13.46
N GLU A 143 -13.82 -10.49 -13.52
CA GLU A 143 -14.16 -9.14 -13.98
C GLU A 143 -13.54 -8.07 -13.08
N ALA A 144 -13.58 -8.26 -11.76
CA ALA A 144 -12.97 -7.34 -10.80
C ALA A 144 -11.44 -7.34 -10.91
N GLN A 145 -10.83 -8.52 -11.12
CA GLN A 145 -9.39 -8.62 -11.38
C GLN A 145 -8.99 -7.90 -12.68
N ARG A 146 -9.82 -7.98 -13.73
CA ARG A 146 -9.57 -7.26 -14.99
C ARG A 146 -9.67 -5.75 -14.83
N VAL A 147 -10.70 -5.26 -14.14
CA VAL A 147 -10.86 -3.83 -13.83
C VAL A 147 -9.65 -3.33 -13.06
N PHE A 148 -9.20 -4.08 -12.05
CA PHE A 148 -7.98 -3.77 -11.29
C PHE A 148 -6.75 -3.59 -12.19
N CYS A 149 -6.50 -4.53 -13.10
CA CYS A 149 -5.34 -4.45 -13.98
C CYS A 149 -5.39 -3.23 -14.91
N TYR A 150 -6.59 -2.87 -15.39
CA TYR A 150 -6.80 -1.67 -16.20
C TYR A 150 -6.63 -0.38 -15.39
N GLU A 151 -7.07 -0.34 -14.13
CA GLU A 151 -6.85 0.82 -13.25
C GLU A 151 -5.37 1.03 -12.93
N LEU A 152 -4.56 -0.02 -12.89
CA LEU A 152 -3.14 0.04 -12.57
C LEU A 152 -2.27 0.45 -13.77
N ALA A 153 -2.53 -0.12 -14.94
CA ALA A 153 -1.69 -0.07 -16.15
C ALA A 153 -1.99 1.14 -17.01
#